data_AF-A0A960PDI9-F1
#
_entry.id   AF-A0A960PDI9-F1
#
_cell.length_a   1.000
_cell.length_b   1.000
_cell.length_c   1.000
_cell.angle_alpha   90.00
_cell.angle_beta   90.00
_cell.angle_gamma   90.00
#
_symmetry.space_group_name_H-M   'P 1'
#
loop_
_entity.id
_entity.type
_entity.pdbx_description
1 polymer ?
#
loop_
_entity_poly.entity_id
_entity_poly.type
_entity_poly.pdbx_seq_one_letter_code
_entity_poly.pdbx_strand_id
1 'polypeptide(L)'
;MRKLLPLLALAVALPAAAQLRIIAFGAHPDDCEIKASGVAAKWAAMGHKVKFVAVTNGDIGHFQSAGGPLANRRSAEVQACAEILGIEAEVLDNHDGELMPTLENRKKIARLIREWQADVVLSPRPNDYHPDHRYTAILVQDAAFMVT
;
A
#
# COMPACT_ATOMS: atom_id res chain seq x y z
N MET A 1 -19.87 -49.36 40.15
CA MET A 1 -19.09 -49.10 38.92
C MET A 1 -19.61 -47.81 38.28
N ARG A 2 -18.94 -46.67 38.52
CA ARG A 2 -19.29 -45.38 37.88
C ARG A 2 -18.72 -45.37 36.46
N LYS A 3 -19.58 -45.32 35.45
CA LYS A 3 -19.16 -45.21 34.04
C LYS A 3 -18.58 -43.81 33.82
N LEU A 4 -17.28 -43.75 33.51
CA LEU A 4 -16.63 -42.54 33.01
C LEU A 4 -17.18 -42.27 31.59
N LEU A 5 -17.83 -41.13 31.39
CA LEU A 5 -18.20 -40.65 30.06
C LEU A 5 -16.97 -39.93 29.48
N PRO A 6 -16.52 -40.22 28.24
CA PRO A 6 -15.39 -39.52 27.66
C PRO A 6 -15.82 -38.11 27.29
N LEU A 7 -15.12 -37.11 27.82
CA LEU A 7 -15.27 -35.72 27.44
C LEU A 7 -14.69 -35.57 26.02
N LEU A 8 -15.55 -35.58 25.00
CA LEU A 8 -15.15 -35.30 23.63
C LEU A 8 -14.80 -33.81 23.56
N ALA A 9 -13.51 -33.48 23.52
CA ALA A 9 -13.07 -32.11 23.29
C ALA A 9 -13.39 -31.74 21.84
N LEU A 10 -14.49 -31.02 21.64
CA LEU A 10 -14.83 -30.43 20.35
C LEU A 10 -13.85 -29.29 20.11
N ALA A 11 -12.78 -29.54 19.37
CA ALA A 11 -11.91 -28.48 18.87
C ALA A 11 -12.73 -27.65 17.88
N VAL A 12 -13.24 -26.50 18.33
CA VAL A 12 -13.84 -25.50 17.44
C VAL A 12 -12.68 -24.97 16.59
N ALA A 13 -12.59 -25.41 15.35
CA ALA A 13 -11.72 -24.80 14.36
C ALA A 13 -12.20 -23.35 14.19
N LEU A 14 -11.40 -22.39 14.66
CA LEU A 14 -11.61 -21.00 14.30
C LEU A 14 -11.58 -20.93 12.77
N PRO A 15 -12.54 -20.23 12.12
CA PRO A 15 -12.47 -20.03 10.69
C PRO A 15 -11.11 -19.44 10.36
N ALA A 16 -10.45 -19.95 9.32
CA ALA A 16 -9.25 -19.33 8.80
C ALA A 16 -9.58 -17.85 8.57
N ALA A 17 -8.76 -16.95 9.12
CA ALA A 17 -8.96 -15.52 8.96
C ALA A 17 -9.10 -15.22 7.46
N ALA A 18 -10.13 -14.45 7.09
CA ALA A 18 -10.40 -14.13 5.70
C ALA A 18 -9.14 -13.51 5.04
N GLN A 19 -8.93 -13.80 3.76
CA GLN A 19 -7.83 -13.20 3.00
C GLN A 19 -8.00 -11.68 2.96
N LEU A 20 -7.17 -10.96 3.71
CA LEU A 20 -7.13 -9.51 3.69
C LEU A 20 -6.54 -8.97 2.38
N ARG A 21 -7.01 -7.79 1.99
CA ARG A 21 -6.53 -6.97 0.89
C ARG A 21 -5.97 -5.67 1.46
N ILE A 22 -4.65 -5.57 1.50
CA ILE A 22 -3.91 -4.44 2.06
C ILE A 22 -3.42 -3.56 0.91
N ILE A 23 -3.57 -2.25 1.04
CA ILE A 23 -2.97 -1.28 0.13
C ILE A 23 -2.14 -0.27 0.92
N ALA A 24 -0.91 0.00 0.49
CA ALA A 24 -0.05 1.00 1.09
C ALA A 24 0.27 2.10 0.08
N PHE A 25 0.13 3.35 0.52
CA PHE A 25 0.49 4.52 -0.27
C PHE A 25 1.80 5.11 0.25
N GLY A 26 2.72 5.40 -0.67
CA GLY A 26 3.91 6.20 -0.48
C GLY A 26 3.85 7.41 -1.41
N ALA A 27 4.51 8.51 -1.06
CA ALA A 27 4.56 9.65 -1.95
C ALA A 27 5.44 9.34 -3.16
N HIS A 28 6.58 8.68 -2.93
CA HIS A 28 7.61 8.43 -3.93
C HIS A 28 7.86 6.93 -4.17
N PRO A 29 8.45 6.57 -5.33
CA PRO A 29 8.95 5.23 -5.58
C PRO A 29 10.12 4.85 -4.64
N ASP A 30 9.84 4.17 -3.53
CA ASP A 30 10.76 3.65 -2.49
C ASP A 30 10.13 3.76 -1.09
N ASP A 31 9.17 4.66 -0.89
CA ASP A 31 8.57 4.93 0.42
C ASP A 31 7.93 3.67 1.02
N CYS A 32 7.12 2.96 0.22
CA CYS A 32 6.47 1.73 0.68
C CYS A 32 7.50 0.62 0.89
N GLU A 33 8.48 0.51 0.00
CA GLU A 33 9.53 -0.49 0.07
C GLU A 33 10.37 -0.31 1.36
N ILE A 34 10.76 0.92 1.68
CA ILE A 34 11.56 1.26 2.86
C ILE A 34 10.75 1.06 4.15
N LYS A 35 9.46 1.41 4.16
CA LYS A 35 8.66 1.45 5.40
C LYS A 35 7.88 0.16 5.67
N ALA A 36 7.51 -0.58 4.63
CA ALA A 36 6.52 -1.64 4.73
C ALA A 36 6.94 -3.00 4.12
N SER A 37 8.06 -3.13 3.39
CA SER A 37 8.43 -4.42 2.76
C SER A 37 8.47 -5.59 3.74
N GLY A 38 9.00 -5.39 4.95
CA GLY A 38 9.10 -6.45 5.94
C GLY A 38 7.74 -7.00 6.40
N VAL A 39 6.73 -6.13 6.51
CA VAL A 39 5.37 -6.55 6.86
C VAL A 39 4.60 -7.04 5.64
N ALA A 40 4.81 -6.44 4.48
CA ALA A 40 4.23 -6.88 3.21
C ALA A 40 4.65 -8.31 2.84
N ALA A 41 5.94 -8.64 2.95
CA ALA A 41 6.43 -9.99 2.72
C ALA A 41 5.78 -11.01 3.68
N LYS A 42 5.57 -10.63 4.94
CA LYS A 42 4.87 -11.48 5.92
C LYS A 42 3.41 -11.68 5.52
N TRP A 43 2.70 -10.62 5.14
CA TRP A 43 1.31 -10.71 4.68
C TRP A 43 1.18 -11.57 3.43
N ALA A 44 2.06 -11.38 2.44
CA ALA A 44 2.10 -12.20 1.24
C ALA A 44 2.35 -13.68 1.56
N ALA A 45 3.30 -13.99 2.44
CA ALA A 45 3.58 -15.35 2.89
C ALA A 45 2.42 -15.99 3.66
N MET A 46 1.58 -15.18 4.32
CA MET A 46 0.33 -15.61 4.96
C MET A 46 -0.84 -15.75 3.97
N GLY A 47 -0.62 -15.49 2.68
CA GLY A 47 -1.62 -15.57 1.63
C GLY A 47 -2.55 -14.36 1.56
N HIS A 48 -2.23 -13.24 2.21
CA HIS A 48 -2.95 -11.98 2.02
C HIS A 48 -2.52 -11.30 0.71
N LYS A 49 -3.39 -10.43 0.17
CA LYS A 49 -3.05 -9.62 -0.99
C LYS A 49 -2.52 -8.27 -0.54
N VAL A 50 -1.40 -7.84 -1.09
CA VAL A 50 -0.79 -6.54 -0.78
C VAL A 50 -0.57 -5.79 -2.08
N LYS A 51 -0.88 -4.49 -2.09
CA LYS A 51 -0.55 -3.56 -3.17
C LYS A 51 0.21 -2.35 -2.62
N PHE A 52 1.34 -2.02 -3.23
CA PHE A 52 2.04 -0.74 -2.98
C PHE A 52 1.68 0.27 -4.06
N VAL A 53 1.54 1.54 -3.69
CA VAL A 53 1.26 2.63 -4.63
C VAL A 53 2.18 3.80 -4.34
N ALA A 54 3.01 4.18 -5.31
CA ALA A 54 3.71 5.46 -5.30
C ALA A 54 2.81 6.52 -5.94
N VAL A 55 2.51 7.60 -5.21
CA VAL A 55 1.59 8.65 -5.68
C VAL A 55 2.25 9.59 -6.69
N THR A 56 3.57 9.66 -6.71
CA THR A 56 4.35 10.37 -7.73
C THR A 56 5.27 9.40 -8.47
N ASN A 57 5.76 9.83 -9.64
CA ASN A 57 6.61 9.02 -10.50
C ASN A 57 8.11 9.10 -10.15
N GLY A 58 8.50 9.98 -9.22
CA GLY A 58 9.86 10.10 -8.72
C GLY A 58 10.85 10.75 -9.67
N ASP A 59 10.39 11.52 -10.66
CA ASP A 59 11.17 12.01 -11.79
C ASP A 59 12.24 13.06 -11.46
N ILE A 60 12.34 13.54 -10.22
CA ILE A 60 13.43 14.42 -9.77
C ILE A 60 14.22 13.88 -8.57
N GLY A 61 13.93 12.65 -8.13
CA GLY A 61 14.54 12.04 -6.95
C GLY A 61 15.96 11.49 -7.12
N HIS A 62 16.76 12.04 -8.04
CA HIS A 62 18.15 11.63 -8.24
C HIS A 62 19.07 12.83 -8.49
N PHE A 63 20.28 12.78 -7.93
CA PHE A 63 21.23 13.90 -7.99
C PHE A 63 21.84 14.18 -9.38
N GLN A 64 21.78 13.21 -10.29
CA GLN A 64 22.42 13.23 -11.61
C GLN A 64 21.46 13.00 -12.78
N SER A 65 20.20 12.66 -12.50
CA SER A 65 19.24 12.23 -13.51
C SER A 65 17.88 12.78 -13.16
N ALA A 66 17.04 13.05 -14.16
CA ALA A 66 15.69 13.58 -13.95
C ALA A 66 14.78 13.30 -15.14
N GLY A 67 13.51 13.65 -15.01
CA GLY A 67 12.47 13.56 -16.02
C GLY A 67 12.06 12.12 -16.35
N GLY A 68 11.41 11.96 -17.50
CA GLY A 68 10.87 10.68 -17.97
C GLY A 68 11.82 9.48 -17.89
N PRO A 69 13.12 9.61 -18.28
CA PRO A 69 14.07 8.50 -18.13
C PRO A 69 14.26 8.03 -16.69
N LEU A 70 14.29 8.96 -15.72
CA LEU A 70 14.37 8.61 -14.30
C LEU A 70 13.06 7.98 -13.81
N ALA A 71 11.91 8.56 -14.18
CA ALA A 71 10.59 8.03 -13.82
C ALA A 71 10.41 6.57 -14.30
N ASN A 72 10.80 6.28 -15.54
CA ASN A 72 10.75 4.94 -16.12
C ASN A 72 11.65 3.97 -15.36
N ARG A 73 12.87 4.40 -15.01
CA ARG A 73 13.79 3.59 -14.21
C ARG A 73 13.21 3.28 -12.83
N ARG A 74 12.74 4.29 -12.10
CA ARG A 74 12.17 4.11 -10.75
C ARG A 74 10.90 3.26 -10.77
N SER A 75 10.09 3.38 -11.82
CA SER A 75 8.93 2.51 -12.03
C SER A 75 9.34 1.05 -12.21
N ALA A 76 10.39 0.78 -12.99
CA ALA A 76 10.92 -0.57 -13.15
C ALA A 76 11.53 -1.12 -11.84
N GLU A 77 12.19 -0.27 -11.05
CA GLU A 77 12.71 -0.63 -9.72
C GLU A 77 11.58 -1.04 -8.76
N VAL A 78 10.48 -0.27 -8.72
CA VAL A 78 9.27 -0.62 -7.93
C VAL A 78 8.68 -1.96 -8.35
N GLN A 79 8.53 -2.21 -9.65
CA GLN A 79 7.99 -3.49 -10.13
C GLN A 79 8.89 -4.67 -9.78
N ALA A 80 10.22 -4.51 -9.89
CA ALA A 80 11.17 -5.54 -9.47
C ALA A 80 11.07 -5.84 -7.97
N CYS A 81 10.89 -4.81 -7.13
CA CYS A 81 10.64 -5.01 -5.69
C CYS A 81 9.32 -5.76 -5.44
N ALA A 82 8.25 -5.43 -6.15
CA ALA A 82 6.96 -6.08 -6.03
C ALA A 82 7.04 -7.59 -6.37
N GLU A 83 7.75 -7.94 -7.43
CA GLU A 83 8.01 -9.33 -7.83
C GLU A 83 8.76 -10.11 -6.75
N ILE A 84 9.81 -9.52 -6.17
CA ILE A 84 10.59 -10.14 -5.08
C ILE A 84 9.71 -10.41 -3.85
N LEU A 85 8.82 -9.48 -3.52
CA LEU A 85 7.94 -9.56 -2.35
C LEU A 85 6.71 -10.44 -2.58
N GLY A 86 6.38 -10.77 -3.84
CA GLY A 86 5.15 -11.47 -4.20
C GLY A 86 3.90 -10.62 -4.00
N ILE A 87 3.98 -9.32 -4.31
CA ILE A 87 2.90 -8.34 -4.13
C ILE A 87 2.59 -7.61 -5.45
N GLU A 88 1.54 -6.79 -5.49
CA GLU A 88 1.28 -5.88 -6.60
C GLU A 88 1.87 -4.48 -6.31
N ALA A 89 2.24 -3.74 -7.35
CA ALA A 89 2.65 -2.34 -7.20
C ALA A 89 2.18 -1.46 -8.36
N GLU A 90 1.96 -0.18 -8.08
CA GLU A 90 1.53 0.83 -9.05
C GLU A 90 2.25 2.15 -8.80
N VAL A 91 2.68 2.82 -9.87
CA VAL A 91 3.30 4.15 -9.81
C VAL A 91 2.39 5.11 -10.57
N LEU A 92 1.88 6.13 -9.90
CA LEU A 92 1.02 7.14 -10.51
C LEU A 92 1.83 8.21 -11.23
N ASP A 93 1.24 8.77 -12.27
CA ASP A 93 1.86 9.81 -13.09
C ASP A 93 1.58 11.22 -12.55
N ASN A 94 2.05 11.48 -11.32
CA ASN A 94 2.20 12.84 -10.80
C ASN A 94 3.69 13.17 -10.70
N HIS A 95 4.08 14.39 -11.05
CA HIS A 95 5.47 14.83 -10.94
C HIS A 95 5.93 14.89 -9.47
N ASP A 96 7.15 14.44 -9.23
CA ASP A 96 7.79 14.46 -7.91
C ASP A 96 8.09 15.90 -7.50
N GLY A 97 7.75 16.25 -6.26
CA GLY A 97 7.81 17.61 -5.70
C GLY A 97 6.64 18.50 -6.07
N GLU A 98 5.73 18.05 -6.94
CA GLU A 98 4.61 18.86 -7.47
C GLU A 98 3.23 18.28 -7.10
N LEU A 99 3.16 17.30 -6.20
CA LEU A 99 1.89 16.71 -5.81
C LEU A 99 1.01 17.77 -5.12
N MET A 100 -0.26 17.85 -5.54
CA MET A 100 -1.25 18.72 -4.91
C MET A 100 -2.47 17.92 -4.43
N PRO A 101 -3.07 18.27 -3.28
CA PRO A 101 -4.22 17.57 -2.71
C PRO A 101 -5.54 17.98 -3.40
N THR A 102 -5.58 17.87 -4.72
CA THR A 102 -6.73 18.25 -5.54
C THR A 102 -7.86 17.21 -5.46
N LEU A 103 -9.08 17.61 -5.83
CA LEU A 103 -10.20 16.67 -5.93
C LEU A 103 -9.94 15.57 -6.97
N GLU A 104 -9.22 15.87 -8.04
CA GLU A 104 -8.86 14.88 -9.07
C GLU A 104 -7.98 13.78 -8.46
N ASN A 105 -6.90 14.15 -7.77
CA ASN A 105 -6.02 13.20 -7.12
C ASN A 105 -6.73 12.44 -6.01
N ARG A 106 -7.63 13.09 -5.25
CA ARG A 106 -8.45 12.39 -4.25
C ARG A 106 -9.34 11.32 -4.88
N LYS A 107 -9.95 11.60 -6.03
CA LYS A 107 -10.75 10.62 -6.78
C LYS A 107 -9.91 9.46 -7.30
N LYS A 108 -8.66 9.70 -7.70
CA LYS A 108 -7.72 8.61 -8.08
C LYS A 108 -7.45 7.70 -6.87
N ILE A 109 -7.10 8.26 -5.71
CA ILE A 109 -6.87 7.48 -4.49
C ILE A 109 -8.12 6.70 -4.06
N ALA A 110 -9.29 7.36 -4.02
CA ALA A 110 -10.54 6.69 -3.66
C ALA A 110 -10.90 5.53 -4.60
N ARG A 111 -10.61 5.69 -5.90
CA ARG A 111 -10.81 4.63 -6.90
C ARG A 111 -9.91 3.43 -6.64
N LEU A 112 -8.61 3.66 -6.41
CA LEU A 112 -7.66 2.58 -6.12
C LEU A 112 -8.08 1.78 -4.89
N ILE A 113 -8.52 2.45 -3.82
CA ILE A 113 -9.01 1.80 -2.60
C ILE A 113 -10.24 0.94 -2.89
N ARG A 114 -11.22 1.46 -3.67
CA ARG A 114 -12.46 0.75 -4.01
C ARG A 114 -12.23 -0.44 -4.95
N GLU A 115 -11.45 -0.25 -6.02
CA GLU A 115 -11.11 -1.30 -6.98
C GLU A 115 -10.29 -2.41 -6.32
N TRP A 116 -9.41 -2.04 -5.39
CA TRP A 116 -8.69 -3.02 -4.58
C TRP A 116 -9.56 -3.70 -3.53
N GLN A 117 -10.74 -3.16 -3.21
CA GLN A 117 -11.58 -3.59 -2.08
C GLN A 117 -10.77 -3.69 -0.79
N ALA A 118 -10.04 -2.63 -0.46
CA ALA A 118 -9.06 -2.67 0.62
C ALA A 118 -9.72 -2.85 2.00
N ASP A 119 -9.23 -3.83 2.77
CA ASP A 119 -9.56 -4.01 4.18
C ASP A 119 -8.68 -3.14 5.08
N VAL A 120 -7.44 -2.91 4.65
CA VAL A 120 -6.43 -2.12 5.37
C VAL A 120 -5.75 -1.16 4.42
N VAL A 121 -5.69 0.12 4.80
CA VAL A 121 -5.01 1.18 4.06
C VAL A 121 -3.87 1.72 4.92
N LEU A 122 -2.65 1.73 4.39
CA LEU A 122 -1.48 2.36 5.00
C LEU A 122 -1.12 3.64 4.24
N SER A 123 -0.65 4.66 4.96
CA SER A 123 -0.33 5.98 4.40
C SER A 123 0.75 6.67 5.24
N PRO A 124 1.49 7.65 4.68
CA PRO A 124 2.40 8.48 5.46
C PRO A 124 1.64 9.24 6.55
N ARG A 125 2.37 9.67 7.58
CA ARG A 125 1.84 10.57 8.61
C ARG A 125 1.52 11.95 7.99
N PRO A 126 0.48 12.65 8.46
CA PRO A 126 0.07 13.94 7.89
C PRO A 126 1.01 15.11 8.24
N ASN A 127 1.88 14.96 9.24
CA ASN A 127 2.86 15.97 9.61
C ASN A 127 4.26 15.50 9.21
N ASP A 128 4.78 15.99 8.08
CA ASP A 128 6.09 15.62 7.54
C ASP A 128 6.80 16.84 6.93
N TYR A 129 8.12 16.75 6.74
CA TYR A 129 8.90 17.85 6.16
C TYR A 129 8.65 17.98 4.65
N HIS A 130 8.39 16.87 3.96
CA HIS A 130 8.16 16.87 2.52
C HIS A 130 6.69 17.17 2.19
N PRO A 131 6.39 18.11 1.26
CA PRO A 131 5.00 18.40 0.85
C PRO A 131 4.29 17.17 0.28
N ASP A 132 4.91 16.40 -0.62
CA ASP A 132 4.26 15.22 -1.22
C ASP A 132 3.86 14.17 -0.18
N HIS A 133 4.65 13.98 0.87
CA HIS A 133 4.31 13.06 1.97
C HIS A 133 3.05 13.54 2.69
N ARG A 134 3.01 14.84 3.03
CA ARG A 134 1.84 15.46 3.66
C ARG A 134 0.61 15.38 2.75
N TYR A 135 0.76 15.67 1.47
CA TYR A 135 -0.37 15.67 0.54
C TYR A 135 -0.86 14.26 0.19
N THR A 136 0.03 13.27 0.13
CA THR A 136 -0.37 11.86 0.07
C THR A 136 -1.21 11.49 1.28
N ALA A 137 -0.76 11.86 2.49
CA ALA A 137 -1.51 11.60 3.72
C ALA A 137 -2.89 12.26 3.72
N ILE A 138 -2.98 13.54 3.34
CA ILE A 138 -4.25 14.26 3.24
C ILE A 138 -5.17 13.62 2.18
N LEU A 139 -4.64 13.26 1.02
CA LEU A 139 -5.41 12.62 -0.05
C LEU A 139 -6.01 11.29 0.39
N VAL A 140 -5.23 10.44 1.07
CA VAL A 140 -5.70 9.15 1.61
C VAL A 140 -6.71 9.37 2.73
N GLN A 141 -6.44 10.29 3.66
CA GLN A 141 -7.35 10.60 4.76
C GLN A 141 -8.70 11.10 4.25
N ASP A 142 -8.71 12.01 3.29
CA ASP A 142 -9.95 12.55 2.71
C ASP A 142 -10.68 11.50 1.87
N ALA A 143 -9.96 10.62 1.18
CA ALA A 143 -10.54 9.51 0.44
C ALA A 143 -11.23 8.49 1.36
N ALA A 144 -10.74 8.28 2.58
CA ALA A 144 -11.31 7.33 3.54
C ALA A 144 -12.80 7.59 3.84
N PHE A 145 -13.25 8.85 3.81
CA PHE A 145 -14.66 9.22 4.00
C PHE A 145 -15.53 8.98 2.76
N MET A 146 -14.93 8.63 1.62
CA MET A 146 -15.59 8.46 0.34
C MET A 146 -15.62 7.00 -0.12
N VAL A 147 -14.96 6.07 0.58
CA VAL A 147 -14.75 4.68 0.10
C VAL A 147 -15.69 3.65 0.72
N THR A 148 -16.76 4.09 1.38
CA THR A 148 -17.87 3.22 1.83
C THR A 148 -18.64 2.59 0.67
#